data_AF-A0AB38CE15-F1
#
_entry.id   AF-A0AB38CE15-F1
#
_cell.length_a   1.000
_cell.length_b   1.000
_cell.length_c   1.000
_cell.angle_alpha   90.00
_cell.angle_beta   90.00
_cell.angle_gamma   90.00
#
_symmetry.space_group_name_H-M   'P 1'
#
loop_
_entity.id
_entity.type
_entity.pdbx_description
1 polymer ?
#
loop_
_entity_poly.entity_id
_entity_poly.type
_entity_poly.pdbx_seq_one_letter_code
_entity_poly.pdbx_strand_id
1 'polypeptide(L)'
;MHTDCFALLDDASTPGAGSRLYTGLAAVLQCTEGQQWPALLEGLQEALQHGQYAVSVCSYELGAHLLAMPPRAAGLDAPPLAQVLVFEHCTQLSQDEVAQWLDSRVDADAAPAGVAGIRANVDQAEFTRALHRIHDYIVAGDTYQVNYTYRLRFDAFGSPLALYARLRARQPVPYGALVMLPDGGALLSLSPELFVRHAQGELTARPMKGTAPAAPPEQMAENARRAAALASDPKNRAENLMIVDLLRNDIGRIAVTGSVKVPALFEVTRYSSVLQMTSTVQARLRADATLSGIFQALYPCGSITGAPKRRTMEIIAELEPAPRGIYTGAIGWFDPPSSAQVVGDFCMSVPIRTLALQPAGSDGMRRGEMGVGAGIVLDSDPHEEFAECQLKARFLTGLTNEFELFETLHASRDHGCRLQEHHLARLAASCAYFGFAWDANAAHAALQAACAARPDDVPFRLRLALRQDGQLTTQSGVLSALPGTVNVMLAPDTTAAGDLFLRHKSSVRARYDAAWRAAEAQGGFDMLFFNERGELTEGGRSNVFVQLDGRWHTPPLSCGLLPGVQRAAMLADPAWNAQETIITRAMLARAEAIVVCNALRGAIPAKLVI
;
A
#
# COMPACT_ATOMS: atom_id res chain seq x y z
N MET A 1 3.01 20.82 -2.42
CA MET A 1 1.81 21.03 -3.25
C MET A 1 0.64 20.43 -2.50
N HIS A 2 -0.38 21.22 -2.15
CA HIS A 2 -1.64 20.64 -1.69
C HIS A 2 -2.14 19.74 -2.81
N THR A 3 -2.23 18.43 -2.56
CA THR A 3 -2.83 17.52 -3.53
C THR A 3 -4.32 17.84 -3.52
N ASP A 4 -4.82 18.48 -4.57
CA ASP A 4 -6.24 18.80 -4.68
C ASP A 4 -7.07 17.55 -4.40
N CYS A 5 -8.12 17.68 -3.59
CA CYS A 5 -9.04 16.59 -3.32
C CYS A 5 -9.77 16.21 -4.62
N PHE A 6 -9.72 14.94 -5.00
CA PHE A 6 -10.40 14.39 -6.17
C PHE A 6 -10.77 12.93 -5.92
N ALA A 7 -11.69 12.42 -6.74
CA ALA A 7 -11.96 10.98 -6.81
C ALA A 7 -11.89 10.52 -8.27
N LEU A 8 -11.15 9.45 -8.52
CA LEU A 8 -11.15 8.74 -9.79
C LEU A 8 -11.73 7.34 -9.52
N LEU A 9 -12.92 7.06 -10.05
CA LEU A 9 -13.52 5.73 -10.02
C LEU A 9 -13.28 5.07 -11.37
N ASP A 10 -12.49 4.01 -11.39
CA ASP A 10 -11.78 3.53 -12.57
C ASP A 10 -12.23 2.13 -13.00
N ASP A 11 -12.84 2.03 -14.18
CA ASP A 11 -13.05 0.76 -14.87
C ASP A 11 -11.88 0.49 -15.82
N ALA A 12 -10.83 -0.12 -15.27
CA ALA A 12 -9.65 -0.53 -16.03
C ALA A 12 -9.84 -1.87 -16.75
N SER A 13 -11.04 -2.47 -16.71
CA SER A 13 -11.29 -3.82 -17.25
C SER A 13 -12.15 -3.84 -18.51
N THR A 14 -13.04 -2.86 -18.67
CA THR A 14 -13.97 -2.77 -19.81
C THR A 14 -13.47 -1.73 -20.83
N PRO A 15 -13.31 -2.07 -22.12
CA PRO A 15 -12.98 -1.09 -23.16
C PRO A 15 -14.07 -0.01 -23.26
N GLY A 16 -13.66 1.27 -23.34
CA GLY A 16 -14.57 2.42 -23.47
C GLY A 16 -14.45 3.42 -22.32
N ALA A 17 -15.31 4.45 -22.33
CA ALA A 17 -15.36 5.51 -21.33
C ALA A 17 -16.17 5.07 -20.08
N GLY A 18 -15.63 4.11 -19.33
CA GLY A 18 -16.25 3.57 -18.11
C GLY A 18 -15.78 4.24 -16.81
N SER A 19 -14.67 4.98 -16.85
CA SER A 19 -14.08 5.61 -15.66
C SER A 19 -14.64 7.02 -15.44
N ARG A 20 -14.72 7.44 -14.17
CA ARG A 20 -15.33 8.72 -13.74
C ARG A 20 -14.32 9.50 -12.90
N LEU A 21 -13.95 10.69 -13.35
CA LEU A 21 -13.07 11.62 -12.61
C LEU A 21 -13.90 12.77 -12.04
N TYR A 22 -13.85 12.92 -10.72
CA TYR A 22 -14.53 13.96 -9.96
C TYR A 22 -13.56 15.01 -9.46
N THR A 23 -13.86 16.29 -9.74
CA THR A 23 -13.05 17.45 -9.38
C THR A 23 -13.93 18.62 -8.94
N GLY A 24 -13.33 19.65 -8.35
CA GLY A 24 -14.07 20.78 -7.78
C GLY A 24 -14.85 20.35 -6.53
N LEU A 25 -14.12 19.95 -5.48
CA LEU A 25 -14.73 19.58 -4.20
C LEU A 25 -15.52 20.77 -3.65
N ALA A 26 -16.84 20.61 -3.54
CA ALA A 26 -17.75 21.64 -3.03
C ALA A 26 -18.04 21.47 -1.54
N ALA A 27 -18.18 20.23 -1.06
CA ALA A 27 -18.50 19.93 0.33
C ALA A 27 -18.03 18.54 0.74
N VAL A 28 -17.89 18.33 2.05
CA VAL A 28 -17.56 17.06 2.67
C VAL A 28 -18.57 16.81 3.78
N LEU A 29 -19.41 15.80 3.62
CA LEU A 29 -20.36 15.36 4.65
C LEU A 29 -19.73 14.20 5.40
N GLN A 30 -19.84 14.19 6.73
CA GLN A 30 -19.25 13.15 7.58
C GLN A 30 -20.24 12.62 8.59
N CYS A 31 -20.13 11.32 8.85
CA CYS A 31 -20.83 10.60 9.90
C CYS A 31 -19.74 9.90 10.71
N THR A 32 -19.36 10.46 11.85
CA THR A 32 -18.44 9.86 12.83
C THR A 32 -19.20 8.98 13.81
N GLU A 33 -20.45 9.35 14.11
CA GLU A 33 -21.35 8.64 15.01
C GLU A 33 -22.62 8.26 14.26
N GLY A 34 -23.18 7.08 14.56
CA GLY A 34 -24.32 6.56 13.82
C GLY A 34 -25.55 7.49 13.79
N GLN A 35 -25.77 8.27 14.86
CA GLN A 35 -26.87 9.24 14.95
C GLN A 35 -26.81 10.33 13.86
N GLN A 36 -25.64 10.58 13.27
CA GLN A 36 -25.45 11.56 12.19
C GLN A 36 -25.82 11.00 10.81
N TRP A 37 -26.05 9.69 10.70
CA TRP A 37 -26.33 9.01 9.43
C TRP A 37 -27.54 9.58 8.68
N PRO A 38 -28.71 9.82 9.31
CA PRO A 38 -29.85 10.43 8.61
C PRO A 38 -29.51 11.80 8.00
N ALA A 39 -28.85 12.67 8.78
CA ALA A 39 -28.46 14.00 8.32
C ALA A 39 -27.45 13.95 7.16
N LEU A 40 -26.51 13.00 7.18
CA LEU A 40 -25.59 12.79 6.06
C LEU A 40 -26.33 12.38 4.78
N LEU A 41 -27.33 11.49 4.87
CA LEU A 41 -28.13 11.08 3.71
C LEU A 41 -29.03 12.19 3.17
N GLU A 42 -29.55 13.07 4.04
CA GLU A 42 -30.29 14.27 3.66
C GLU A 42 -29.36 15.24 2.91
N GLY A 43 -28.19 15.55 3.46
CA GLY A 43 -27.21 16.41 2.78
C GLY A 43 -26.71 15.83 1.45
N LEU A 44 -26.56 14.50 1.35
CA LEU A 44 -26.27 13.83 0.08
C LEU A 44 -27.40 14.09 -0.94
N GLN A 45 -28.66 13.89 -0.55
CA GLN A 45 -29.79 14.11 -1.44
C GLN A 45 -29.93 15.57 -1.87
N GLU A 46 -29.73 16.52 -0.96
CA GLU A 46 -29.74 17.95 -1.26
C GLU A 46 -28.64 18.31 -2.28
N ALA A 47 -27.42 17.79 -2.11
CA ALA A 47 -26.34 18.00 -3.07
C ALA A 47 -26.71 17.48 -4.48
N LEU A 48 -27.25 16.27 -4.56
CA LEU A 48 -27.69 15.68 -5.82
C LEU A 48 -28.82 16.48 -6.47
N GLN A 49 -29.76 17.01 -5.68
CA GLN A 49 -30.85 17.88 -6.17
C GLN A 49 -30.33 19.22 -6.72
N HIS A 50 -29.23 19.73 -6.19
CA HIS A 50 -28.52 20.89 -6.75
C HIS A 50 -27.69 20.57 -8.00
N GLY A 51 -27.78 19.34 -8.53
CA GLY A 51 -27.05 18.93 -9.73
C GLY A 51 -25.57 18.60 -9.47
N GLN A 52 -25.16 18.44 -8.21
CA GLN A 52 -23.80 18.07 -7.84
C GLN A 52 -23.63 16.56 -7.86
N TYR A 53 -22.38 16.10 -7.98
CA TYR A 53 -22.04 14.68 -7.95
C TYR A 53 -21.53 14.29 -6.56
N ALA A 54 -21.76 13.05 -6.16
CA ALA A 54 -21.30 12.58 -4.85
C ALA A 54 -20.52 11.27 -4.96
N VAL A 55 -19.41 11.18 -4.21
CA VAL A 55 -18.66 9.96 -3.98
C VAL A 55 -18.71 9.63 -2.51
N SER A 56 -19.30 8.48 -2.17
CA SER A 56 -19.36 7.96 -0.81
C SER A 56 -18.21 7.01 -0.51
N VAL A 57 -17.76 7.06 0.73
CA VAL A 57 -16.82 6.16 1.36
C VAL A 57 -17.45 5.74 2.69
N CYS A 58 -17.96 4.52 2.76
CA CYS A 58 -18.64 3.99 3.93
C CYS A 58 -17.81 2.86 4.54
N SER A 59 -17.46 2.99 5.82
CA SER A 59 -16.79 1.92 6.58
C SER A 59 -17.74 0.76 6.85
N TYR A 60 -17.18 -0.44 7.00
CA TYR A 60 -17.92 -1.63 7.41
C TYR A 60 -18.72 -1.42 8.71
N GLU A 61 -18.16 -0.66 9.66
CA GLU A 61 -18.75 -0.39 10.97
C GLU A 61 -20.08 0.39 10.89
N LEU A 62 -20.33 1.13 9.81
CA LEU A 62 -21.66 1.71 9.54
C LEU A 62 -22.75 0.63 9.59
N GLY A 63 -22.43 -0.58 9.15
CA GLY A 63 -23.32 -1.73 9.18
C GLY A 63 -23.76 -2.13 10.58
N ALA A 64 -22.87 -2.02 11.57
CA ALA A 64 -23.22 -2.30 12.96
C ALA A 64 -24.27 -1.30 13.47
N HIS A 65 -24.13 -0.02 13.10
CA HIS A 65 -25.13 0.99 13.43
C HIS A 65 -26.49 0.69 12.79
N LEU A 66 -26.52 0.40 11.49
CA LEU A 66 -27.77 0.09 10.76
C LEU A 66 -28.50 -1.15 11.31
N LEU A 67 -27.75 -2.10 11.88
CA LEU A 67 -28.31 -3.29 12.53
C LEU A 67 -28.60 -3.11 14.02
N ALA A 68 -28.48 -1.88 14.54
CA ALA A 68 -28.66 -1.53 15.95
C ALA A 68 -27.77 -2.37 16.89
N MET A 69 -26.54 -2.66 16.45
CA MET A 69 -25.51 -3.30 17.25
C MET A 69 -24.75 -2.27 18.09
N PRO A 70 -24.19 -2.66 19.25
CA PRO A 70 -23.33 -1.77 20.02
C PRO A 70 -22.08 -1.39 19.20
N PRO A 71 -21.62 -0.13 19.28
CA PRO A 71 -20.41 0.28 18.60
C PRO A 71 -19.22 -0.47 19.20
N ARG A 72 -18.33 -0.94 18.33
CA ARG A 72 -17.02 -1.42 18.77
C ARG A 72 -16.22 -0.21 19.25
N ALA A 73 -15.61 -0.29 20.43
CA ALA A 73 -14.76 0.78 20.94
C ALA A 73 -13.68 1.09 19.91
N ALA A 74 -13.73 2.30 19.36
CA ALA A 74 -12.73 2.82 18.45
C ALA A 74 -11.93 3.90 19.19
N GLY A 75 -10.64 4.02 18.88
CA GLY A 75 -9.80 5.06 19.49
C GLY A 75 -10.27 6.47 19.12
N LEU A 76 -9.74 7.49 19.80
CA LEU A 76 -10.04 8.90 19.51
C LEU A 76 -9.74 9.30 18.05
N ASP A 77 -8.85 8.58 17.37
CA ASP A 77 -8.44 8.81 15.98
C ASP A 77 -9.13 7.86 14.97
N ALA A 78 -10.29 7.32 15.32
CA ALA A 78 -11.01 6.42 14.41
C ALA A 78 -11.53 7.17 13.17
N PRO A 79 -11.42 6.58 11.96
CA PRO A 79 -11.99 7.18 10.77
C PRO A 79 -13.52 7.28 10.87
N PRO A 80 -14.17 8.21 10.15
CA PRO A 80 -15.62 8.35 10.16
C PRO A 80 -16.30 7.06 9.66
N LEU A 81 -17.48 6.77 10.19
CA LEU A 81 -18.34 5.66 9.74
C LEU A 81 -18.71 5.80 8.26
N ALA A 82 -18.96 7.03 7.81
CA ALA A 82 -19.15 7.36 6.41
C ALA A 82 -18.69 8.79 6.09
N GLN A 83 -18.23 8.99 4.86
CA GLN A 83 -17.93 10.30 4.29
C GLN A 83 -18.52 10.38 2.88
N VAL A 84 -19.09 11.53 2.55
CA VAL A 84 -19.55 11.86 1.19
C VAL A 84 -18.79 13.07 0.71
N LEU A 85 -18.02 12.89 -0.36
CA LEU A 85 -17.33 13.95 -1.07
C LEU A 85 -18.24 14.46 -2.19
N VAL A 86 -18.64 15.73 -2.10
CA VAL A 86 -19.52 16.38 -3.08
C VAL A 86 -18.67 17.19 -4.05
N PHE A 87 -18.89 16.98 -5.35
CA PHE A 87 -18.11 17.56 -6.43
C PHE A 87 -18.98 18.31 -7.43
N GLU A 88 -18.46 19.40 -7.98
CA GLU A 88 -19.12 20.19 -9.03
C GLU A 88 -19.01 19.54 -10.41
N HIS A 89 -17.98 18.73 -10.63
CA HIS A 89 -17.66 18.20 -11.95
C HIS A 89 -17.45 16.68 -11.93
N CYS A 90 -17.95 16.01 -12.96
CA CYS A 90 -17.68 14.60 -13.25
C CYS A 90 -17.35 14.46 -14.75
N THR A 91 -16.12 14.04 -15.06
CA THR A 91 -15.67 13.75 -16.43
C THR A 91 -15.60 12.26 -16.64
N GLN A 92 -16.20 11.76 -17.73
CA GLN A 92 -16.02 10.37 -18.14
C GLN A 92 -14.71 10.21 -18.89
N LEU A 93 -13.93 9.17 -18.56
CA LEU A 93 -12.64 8.87 -19.14
C LEU A 93 -12.60 7.43 -19.61
N SER A 94 -11.94 7.21 -20.74
CA SER A 94 -11.49 5.89 -21.20
C SER A 94 -10.26 5.42 -20.42
N GLN A 95 -9.92 4.15 -20.57
CA GLN A 95 -8.75 3.56 -19.93
C GLN A 95 -7.44 4.27 -20.29
N ASP A 96 -7.31 4.70 -21.54
CA ASP A 96 -6.12 5.40 -22.06
C ASP A 96 -6.06 6.83 -21.54
N GLU A 97 -7.20 7.53 -21.47
CA GLU A 97 -7.28 8.87 -20.89
C GLU A 97 -6.96 8.85 -19.39
N VAL A 98 -7.36 7.80 -18.65
CA VAL A 98 -6.95 7.62 -17.26
C VAL A 98 -5.43 7.44 -17.14
N ALA A 99 -4.82 6.62 -17.99
CA ALA A 99 -3.37 6.42 -17.98
C ALA A 99 -2.64 7.74 -18.27
N GLN A 100 -3.05 8.47 -19.30
CA GLN A 100 -2.49 9.78 -19.64
C GLN A 100 -2.68 10.80 -18.50
N TRP A 101 -3.85 10.80 -17.86
CA TRP A 101 -4.12 11.68 -16.72
C TRP A 101 -3.22 11.38 -15.52
N LEU A 102 -3.00 10.10 -15.20
CA LEU A 102 -2.06 9.69 -14.16
C LEU A 102 -0.63 10.10 -14.50
N ASP A 103 -0.16 9.79 -15.72
CA ASP A 103 1.20 10.11 -16.17
C ASP A 103 1.46 11.62 -16.17
N SER A 104 0.48 12.44 -16.54
CA SER A 104 0.60 13.90 -16.52
C SER A 104 0.77 14.51 -15.12
N ARG A 105 0.46 13.75 -14.06
CA ARG A 105 0.49 14.19 -12.66
C ARG A 105 1.57 13.49 -11.83
N VAL A 106 2.28 12.54 -12.42
CA VAL A 106 3.45 11.92 -11.81
C VAL A 106 4.67 12.58 -12.43
N ASP A 107 5.45 13.32 -11.63
CA ASP A 107 6.71 13.89 -12.10
C ASP A 107 7.63 12.77 -12.61
N ALA A 108 8.15 12.91 -13.82
CA ALA A 108 9.04 11.90 -14.42
C ALA A 108 10.34 11.69 -13.63
N ASP A 109 10.76 12.71 -12.87
CA ASP A 109 11.92 12.68 -11.97
C ASP A 109 11.55 12.32 -10.52
N ALA A 110 10.29 11.93 -10.25
CA ALA A 110 9.84 11.58 -8.91
C ALA A 110 10.57 10.34 -8.38
N ALA A 111 10.81 10.34 -7.06
CA ALA A 111 11.25 9.15 -6.35
C ALA A 111 10.26 7.98 -6.60
N PRO A 112 10.75 6.73 -6.61
CA PRO A 112 9.88 5.58 -6.83
C PRO A 112 8.76 5.54 -5.80
N ALA A 113 7.58 5.08 -6.21
CA ALA A 113 6.45 4.88 -5.31
C ALA A 113 6.27 3.38 -5.03
N GLY A 114 6.01 3.02 -3.77
CA GLY A 114 5.95 1.62 -3.37
C GLY A 114 5.49 1.43 -1.93
N VAL A 115 5.60 0.19 -1.47
CA VAL A 115 5.28 -0.19 -0.09
C VAL A 115 6.45 -0.92 0.56
N ALA A 116 6.55 -0.78 1.87
CA ALA A 116 7.58 -1.40 2.71
C ALA A 116 7.01 -1.69 4.11
N GLY A 117 7.80 -2.38 4.94
CA GLY A 117 7.45 -2.60 6.35
C GLY A 117 6.17 -3.39 6.58
N ILE A 118 5.76 -4.26 5.65
CA ILE A 118 4.48 -4.98 5.72
C ILE A 118 4.47 -5.91 6.94
N ARG A 119 3.42 -5.82 7.77
CA ARG A 119 3.19 -6.65 8.97
C ARG A 119 1.71 -7.02 9.07
N ALA A 120 1.44 -8.31 9.26
CA ALA A 120 0.10 -8.77 9.62
C ALA A 120 -0.15 -8.54 11.12
N ASN A 121 -1.37 -8.17 11.49
CA ASN A 121 -1.79 -8.08 12.90
C ASN A 121 -2.34 -9.41 13.47
N VAL A 122 -2.33 -10.47 12.66
CA VAL A 122 -2.73 -11.83 13.00
C VAL A 122 -1.70 -12.79 12.40
N ASP A 123 -1.13 -13.67 13.22
CA ASP A 123 -0.28 -14.76 12.75
C ASP A 123 -1.09 -16.04 12.45
N GLN A 124 -0.43 -17.08 11.94
CA GLN A 124 -1.10 -18.34 11.57
C GLN A 124 -1.74 -19.05 12.78
N ALA A 125 -1.12 -18.96 13.96
CA ALA A 125 -1.62 -19.61 15.16
C ALA A 125 -2.86 -18.89 15.69
N GLU A 126 -2.86 -17.56 15.67
CA GLU A 126 -4.03 -16.71 15.96
C GLU A 126 -5.18 -16.96 15.00
N PHE A 127 -4.89 -17.01 13.69
CA PHE A 127 -5.88 -17.33 12.66
C PHE A 127 -6.53 -18.69 12.91
N THR A 128 -5.71 -19.73 13.17
CA THR A 128 -6.19 -21.09 13.45
C THR A 128 -7.09 -21.13 14.68
N ARG A 129 -6.72 -20.43 15.77
CA ARG A 129 -7.57 -20.32 16.96
C ARG A 129 -8.90 -19.64 16.66
N ALA A 130 -8.90 -18.54 15.93
CA ALA A 130 -10.13 -17.85 15.55
C ALA A 130 -11.05 -18.75 14.70
N LEU A 131 -10.46 -19.53 13.79
CA LEU A 131 -11.21 -20.44 12.93
C LEU A 131 -11.87 -21.59 13.71
N HIS A 132 -11.17 -22.18 14.69
CA HIS A 132 -11.80 -23.16 15.59
C HIS A 132 -12.99 -22.56 16.35
N ARG A 133 -12.87 -21.32 16.83
CA ARG A 133 -14.00 -20.62 17.48
C ARG A 133 -15.17 -20.38 16.52
N ILE A 134 -14.88 -20.10 15.26
CA ILE A 134 -15.92 -19.98 14.21
C ILE A 134 -16.62 -21.31 14.00
N HIS A 135 -15.88 -22.43 13.95
CA HIS A 135 -16.48 -23.76 13.86
C HIS A 135 -17.40 -24.05 15.05
N ASP A 136 -17.00 -23.70 16.27
CA ASP A 136 -17.86 -23.85 17.45
C ASP A 136 -19.20 -23.10 17.28
N TYR A 137 -19.15 -21.86 16.76
CA TYR A 137 -20.36 -21.09 16.45
C TYR A 137 -21.21 -21.70 15.35
N ILE A 138 -20.59 -22.26 14.30
CA ILE A 138 -21.31 -22.91 13.20
C ILE A 138 -21.98 -24.20 13.68
N VAL A 139 -21.27 -25.02 14.46
CA VAL A 139 -21.79 -26.27 15.05
C VAL A 139 -22.94 -25.99 16.02
N ALA A 140 -22.86 -24.89 16.78
CA ALA A 140 -23.95 -24.45 17.65
C ALA A 140 -25.19 -23.93 16.89
N GLY A 141 -25.06 -23.68 15.58
CA GLY A 141 -26.14 -23.14 14.75
C GLY A 141 -26.29 -21.61 14.82
N ASP A 142 -25.32 -20.90 15.38
CA ASP A 142 -25.35 -19.44 15.51
C ASP A 142 -25.18 -18.74 14.14
N THR A 143 -24.44 -19.37 13.23
CA THR A 143 -24.15 -18.87 11.89
C THR A 143 -23.83 -20.01 10.93
N TYR A 144 -23.98 -19.80 9.62
CA TYR A 144 -23.61 -20.76 8.58
C TYR A 144 -22.24 -20.47 7.95
N GLN A 145 -21.81 -19.21 7.99
CA GLN A 145 -20.56 -18.75 7.39
C GLN A 145 -20.08 -17.50 8.12
N VAL A 146 -18.78 -17.38 8.37
CA VAL A 146 -18.17 -16.15 8.87
C VAL A 146 -17.04 -15.74 7.96
N ASN A 147 -17.11 -14.56 7.36
CA ASN A 147 -15.95 -13.98 6.69
C ASN A 147 -14.98 -13.43 7.75
N TYR A 148 -13.94 -14.19 8.11
CA TYR A 148 -12.94 -13.77 9.09
C TYR A 148 -11.82 -12.99 8.40
N THR A 149 -11.43 -11.85 8.99
CA THR A 149 -10.48 -10.94 8.36
C THR A 149 -9.42 -10.42 9.34
N TYR A 150 -8.26 -10.08 8.79
CA TYR A 150 -7.16 -9.45 9.49
C TYR A 150 -6.57 -8.31 8.64
N ARG A 151 -5.58 -7.59 9.17
CA ARG A 151 -5.00 -6.39 8.54
C ARG A 151 -3.52 -6.60 8.25
N LEU A 152 -3.12 -6.15 7.06
CA LEU A 152 -1.73 -5.88 6.73
C LEU A 152 -1.50 -4.38 6.90
N ARG A 153 -0.57 -4.03 7.79
CA ARG A 153 -0.10 -2.65 8.01
C ARG A 153 1.25 -2.48 7.35
N PHE A 154 1.49 -1.32 6.75
CA PHE A 154 2.69 -1.08 5.96
C PHE A 154 2.99 0.41 5.86
N ASP A 155 4.16 0.71 5.32
CA ASP A 155 4.57 2.04 4.93
C ASP A 155 4.41 2.20 3.42
N ALA A 156 3.79 3.28 2.98
CA ALA A 156 3.74 3.69 1.59
C ALA A 156 4.65 4.91 1.38
N PHE A 157 5.46 4.87 0.33
CA PHE A 157 6.36 5.94 -0.05
C PHE A 157 6.13 6.35 -1.51
N GLY A 158 6.58 7.56 -1.86
CA GLY A 158 6.30 8.19 -3.15
C GLY A 158 4.87 8.72 -3.28
N SER A 159 4.47 9.04 -4.51
CA SER A 159 3.14 9.61 -4.81
C SER A 159 2.05 8.53 -4.75
N PRO A 160 0.90 8.79 -4.11
CA PRO A 160 -0.27 7.90 -4.19
C PRO A 160 -0.74 7.65 -5.63
N LEU A 161 -0.62 8.64 -6.52
CA LEU A 161 -0.98 8.49 -7.94
C LEU A 161 -0.05 7.49 -8.64
N ALA A 162 1.26 7.60 -8.41
CA ALA A 162 2.23 6.66 -8.95
C ALA A 162 2.03 5.25 -8.38
N LEU A 163 1.76 5.13 -7.08
CA LEU A 163 1.44 3.84 -6.45
C LEU A 163 0.17 3.23 -7.06
N TYR A 164 -0.89 4.03 -7.26
CA TYR A 164 -2.12 3.58 -7.90
C TYR A 164 -1.88 3.13 -9.34
N ALA A 165 -1.13 3.89 -10.14
CA ALA A 165 -0.80 3.52 -11.52
C ALA A 165 -0.10 2.15 -11.59
N ARG A 166 0.84 1.88 -10.68
CA ARG A 166 1.53 0.58 -10.56
C ARG A 166 0.57 -0.55 -10.19
N LEU A 167 -0.32 -0.33 -9.22
CA LEU A 167 -1.33 -1.31 -8.83
C LEU A 167 -2.35 -1.58 -9.95
N ARG A 168 -2.80 -0.53 -10.65
CA ARG A 168 -3.70 -0.58 -11.80
C ARG A 168 -3.10 -1.39 -12.95
N ALA A 169 -1.83 -1.14 -13.30
CA ALA A 169 -1.13 -1.90 -14.34
C ALA A 169 -0.98 -3.39 -13.97
N ARG A 170 -0.76 -3.69 -12.69
CA ARG A 170 -0.66 -5.07 -12.19
C ARG A 170 -1.99 -5.82 -12.22
N GLN A 171 -3.09 -5.14 -11.89
CA GLN A 171 -4.39 -5.78 -11.75
C GLN A 171 -5.54 -4.86 -12.18
N PRO A 172 -5.85 -4.78 -13.49
CA PRO A 172 -7.02 -4.04 -13.97
C PRO A 172 -8.32 -4.66 -13.44
N VAL A 173 -9.25 -3.81 -12.99
CA VAL A 173 -10.53 -4.20 -12.38
C VAL A 173 -11.67 -3.26 -12.81
N PRO A 174 -12.93 -3.71 -12.73
CA PRO A 174 -14.10 -2.91 -13.09
C PRO A 174 -14.49 -1.80 -12.09
N TYR A 175 -14.05 -1.91 -10.84
CA TYR A 175 -14.45 -1.00 -9.77
C TYR A 175 -13.24 -0.46 -8.99
N GLY A 176 -12.21 -0.06 -9.72
CA GLY A 176 -11.05 0.64 -9.16
C GLY A 176 -11.45 2.00 -8.57
N ALA A 177 -10.68 2.49 -7.61
CA ALA A 177 -10.85 3.83 -7.08
C ALA A 177 -9.51 4.41 -6.60
N LEU A 178 -9.22 5.64 -6.98
CA LEU A 178 -8.20 6.51 -6.38
C LEU A 178 -8.90 7.73 -5.81
N VAL A 179 -9.00 7.82 -4.49
CA VAL A 179 -9.64 8.94 -3.80
C VAL A 179 -8.60 9.64 -2.95
N MET A 180 -8.30 10.90 -3.28
CA MET A 180 -7.49 11.77 -2.42
C MET A 180 -8.41 12.49 -1.45
N LEU A 181 -8.22 12.28 -0.15
CA LEU A 181 -9.08 12.80 0.90
C LEU A 181 -8.68 14.23 1.31
N PRO A 182 -9.62 15.04 1.84
CA PRO A 182 -9.35 16.42 2.24
C PRO A 182 -8.28 16.58 3.33
N ASP A 183 -8.10 15.56 4.18
CA ASP A 183 -7.10 15.53 5.25
C ASP A 183 -5.69 15.14 4.76
N GLY A 184 -5.53 14.85 3.46
CA GLY A 184 -4.29 14.39 2.85
C GLY A 184 -4.12 12.86 2.85
N GLY A 185 -5.07 12.11 3.39
CA GLY A 185 -5.17 10.66 3.24
C GLY A 185 -5.54 10.25 1.81
N ALA A 186 -5.45 8.95 1.52
CA ALA A 186 -5.82 8.42 0.21
C ALA A 186 -6.38 7.00 0.27
N LEU A 187 -7.30 6.68 -0.63
CA LEU A 187 -7.82 5.33 -0.84
C LEU A 187 -7.42 4.85 -2.23
N LEU A 188 -6.74 3.70 -2.30
CA LEU A 188 -6.33 3.06 -3.55
C LEU A 188 -6.98 1.68 -3.61
N SER A 189 -8.15 1.61 -4.24
CA SER A 189 -8.97 0.40 -4.37
C SER A 189 -8.81 -0.25 -5.72
N LEU A 190 -8.51 -1.55 -5.75
CA LEU A 190 -8.50 -2.37 -6.96
C LEU A 190 -9.54 -3.49 -6.79
N SER A 191 -10.78 -3.08 -6.49
CA SER A 191 -11.89 -3.99 -6.23
C SER A 191 -12.49 -4.56 -7.53
N PRO A 192 -12.64 -5.88 -7.63
CA PRO A 192 -13.43 -6.52 -8.69
C PRO A 192 -14.91 -6.69 -8.35
N GLU A 193 -15.34 -6.42 -7.10
CA GLU A 193 -16.66 -6.81 -6.61
C GLU A 193 -17.68 -5.67 -6.64
N LEU A 194 -18.78 -5.88 -7.36
CA LEU A 194 -19.95 -5.02 -7.31
C LEU A 194 -20.75 -5.30 -6.03
N PHE A 195 -20.91 -4.28 -5.18
CA PHE A 195 -21.87 -4.39 -4.07
C PHE A 195 -23.29 -4.28 -4.63
N VAL A 196 -23.63 -3.13 -5.20
CA VAL A 196 -24.93 -2.89 -5.83
C VAL A 196 -24.83 -1.72 -6.81
N ARG A 197 -25.56 -1.84 -7.93
CA ARG A 197 -25.76 -0.76 -8.89
C ARG A 197 -27.25 -0.51 -9.07
N HIS A 198 -27.65 0.75 -9.08
CA HIS A 198 -28.95 1.21 -9.54
C HIS A 198 -28.76 1.91 -10.88
N ALA A 199 -29.47 1.43 -11.90
CA ALA A 199 -29.51 2.06 -13.22
C ALA A 199 -30.95 2.05 -13.72
N GLN A 200 -31.53 3.25 -13.94
CA GLN A 200 -32.84 3.41 -14.55
C GLN A 200 -33.97 2.60 -13.86
N GLY A 201 -33.95 2.51 -12.53
CA GLY A 201 -34.96 1.76 -11.76
C GLY A 201 -34.63 0.28 -11.54
N GLU A 202 -33.54 -0.25 -12.09
CA GLU A 202 -33.09 -1.62 -11.88
C GLU A 202 -31.91 -1.68 -10.90
N LEU A 203 -32.07 -2.45 -9.82
CA LEU A 203 -30.99 -2.85 -8.93
C LEU A 203 -30.30 -4.09 -9.48
N THR A 204 -28.97 -4.09 -9.48
CA THR A 204 -28.13 -5.23 -9.83
C THR A 204 -27.08 -5.46 -8.73
N ALA A 205 -26.95 -6.68 -8.25
CA ALA A 205 -25.84 -7.13 -7.40
C ALA A 205 -25.16 -8.35 -8.03
N ARG A 206 -23.85 -8.47 -7.90
CA ARG A 206 -23.07 -9.56 -8.51
C ARG A 206 -22.13 -10.21 -7.49
N PRO A 207 -22.64 -11.09 -6.61
CA PRO A 207 -21.81 -11.78 -5.64
C PRO A 207 -20.74 -12.64 -6.34
N MET A 208 -19.54 -12.64 -5.75
CA MET A 208 -18.41 -13.44 -6.22
C MET A 208 -17.97 -14.44 -5.15
N LYS A 209 -18.04 -15.73 -5.47
CA LYS A 209 -17.56 -16.84 -4.62
C LYS A 209 -17.03 -17.94 -5.51
N GLY A 210 -15.88 -18.48 -5.16
CA GLY A 210 -15.12 -19.46 -5.93
C GLY A 210 -14.09 -18.83 -6.85
N THR A 211 -12.84 -19.19 -6.62
CA THR A 211 -11.68 -18.65 -7.33
C THR A 211 -10.77 -19.81 -7.73
N ALA A 212 -10.27 -19.79 -8.97
CA ALA A 212 -9.26 -20.73 -9.45
C ALA A 212 -8.11 -19.98 -10.12
N PRO A 213 -6.87 -20.50 -10.09
CA PRO A 213 -5.77 -19.89 -10.82
C PRO A 213 -6.01 -19.97 -12.33
N ALA A 214 -5.93 -18.84 -13.03
CA ALA A 214 -5.97 -18.84 -14.49
C ALA A 214 -4.63 -19.35 -15.04
N ALA A 215 -4.69 -20.09 -16.14
CA ALA A 215 -3.52 -20.35 -16.96
C ALA A 215 -3.15 -19.07 -17.75
N PRO A 216 -1.91 -18.96 -18.28
CA PRO A 216 -1.52 -17.87 -19.15
C PRO A 216 -2.53 -17.64 -20.30
N PRO A 217 -2.75 -16.40 -20.77
CA PRO A 217 -3.76 -16.08 -21.77
C PRO A 217 -3.74 -16.93 -23.04
N GLU A 218 -2.56 -17.32 -23.49
CA GLU A 218 -2.33 -18.18 -24.64
C GLU A 218 -2.89 -19.61 -24.47
N GLN A 219 -3.14 -20.06 -23.23
CA GLN A 219 -3.67 -21.38 -22.92
C GLN A 219 -5.20 -21.36 -22.75
N MET A 220 -5.92 -20.91 -23.79
CA MET A 220 -7.38 -20.75 -23.74
C MET A 220 -8.13 -22.05 -23.41
N ALA A 221 -7.70 -23.19 -23.96
CA ALA A 221 -8.33 -24.49 -23.71
C ALA A 221 -8.21 -24.95 -22.24
N GLU A 222 -7.05 -24.71 -21.62
CA GLU A 222 -6.83 -25.00 -20.21
C GLU A 222 -7.67 -24.08 -19.31
N ASN A 223 -7.75 -22.79 -19.66
CA ASN A 223 -8.62 -21.85 -18.96
C ASN A 223 -10.10 -22.25 -19.07
N ALA A 224 -10.58 -22.68 -20.24
CA ALA A 224 -11.93 -23.17 -20.42
C ALA A 224 -12.21 -24.42 -19.56
N ARG A 225 -11.25 -25.36 -19.50
CA ARG A 225 -11.34 -26.56 -18.65
C ARG A 225 -11.41 -26.20 -17.16
N ARG A 226 -10.54 -25.30 -16.69
CA ARG A 226 -10.54 -24.82 -15.29
C ARG A 226 -11.81 -24.05 -14.96
N ALA A 227 -12.31 -23.23 -15.88
CA ALA A 227 -13.55 -22.50 -15.70
C ALA A 227 -14.74 -23.45 -15.58
N ALA A 228 -14.83 -24.46 -16.46
CA ALA A 228 -15.88 -25.47 -16.40
C ALA A 228 -15.78 -26.31 -15.09
N ALA A 229 -14.57 -26.64 -14.65
CA ALA A 229 -14.36 -27.32 -13.38
C ALA A 229 -14.83 -26.48 -12.19
N LEU A 230 -14.46 -25.19 -12.14
CA LEU A 230 -14.92 -24.27 -11.09
C LEU A 230 -16.43 -24.06 -11.11
N ALA A 231 -17.02 -23.89 -12.29
CA ALA A 231 -18.47 -23.70 -12.46
C ALA A 231 -19.28 -24.94 -12.04
N SER A 232 -18.69 -26.13 -12.10
CA SER A 232 -19.33 -27.40 -11.74
C SER A 232 -18.99 -27.89 -10.34
N ASP A 233 -18.04 -27.26 -9.66
CA ASP A 233 -17.59 -27.66 -8.33
C ASP A 233 -18.72 -27.54 -7.28
N PRO A 234 -19.11 -28.64 -6.61
CA PRO A 234 -20.25 -28.63 -5.69
C PRO A 234 -20.09 -27.67 -4.50
N LYS A 235 -18.87 -27.58 -3.92
CA LYS A 235 -18.60 -26.72 -2.76
C LYS A 235 -18.78 -25.25 -3.14
N ASN A 236 -18.08 -24.82 -4.20
CA ASN A 236 -18.12 -23.44 -4.66
C ASN A 236 -19.54 -23.02 -5.10
N ARG A 237 -20.29 -23.90 -5.76
CA ARG A 237 -21.68 -23.62 -6.14
C ARG A 237 -22.59 -23.47 -4.94
N ALA A 238 -22.43 -24.32 -3.92
CA ALA A 238 -23.21 -24.23 -2.69
C ALA A 238 -22.97 -22.90 -1.98
N GLU A 239 -21.71 -22.52 -1.78
CA GLU A 239 -21.34 -21.23 -1.19
C GLU A 239 -21.90 -20.05 -1.99
N ASN A 240 -21.75 -20.06 -3.31
CA ASN A 240 -22.25 -18.98 -4.16
C ASN A 240 -23.78 -18.88 -4.11
N LEU A 241 -24.49 -20.02 -4.15
CA LEU A 241 -25.95 -20.06 -4.09
C LEU A 241 -26.47 -19.52 -2.75
N MET A 242 -25.82 -19.84 -1.64
CA MET A 242 -26.15 -19.30 -0.32
C MET A 242 -26.09 -17.76 -0.32
N ILE A 243 -25.04 -17.18 -0.92
CA ILE A 243 -24.92 -15.71 -1.05
C ILE A 243 -25.97 -15.14 -2.01
N VAL A 244 -26.28 -15.82 -3.12
CA VAL A 244 -27.35 -15.41 -4.03
C VAL A 244 -28.68 -15.32 -3.30
N ASP A 245 -29.03 -16.33 -2.49
CA ASP A 245 -30.28 -16.33 -1.74
C ASP A 245 -30.33 -15.24 -0.65
N LEU A 246 -29.20 -14.98 0.02
CA LEU A 246 -29.07 -13.85 0.94
C LEU A 246 -29.35 -12.52 0.22
N LEU A 247 -28.73 -12.29 -0.95
CA LEU A 247 -28.92 -11.05 -1.71
C LEU A 247 -30.32 -10.93 -2.31
N ARG A 248 -30.94 -12.05 -2.72
CA ARG A 248 -32.34 -12.06 -3.16
C ARG A 248 -33.29 -11.63 -2.04
N ASN A 249 -33.05 -12.11 -0.82
CA ASN A 249 -33.83 -11.68 0.35
C ASN A 249 -33.62 -10.19 0.62
N ASP A 250 -32.36 -9.75 0.66
CA ASP A 250 -32.00 -8.36 0.96
C ASP A 250 -32.59 -7.37 -0.06
N ILE A 251 -32.42 -7.64 -1.36
CA ILE A 251 -33.00 -6.83 -2.45
C ILE A 251 -34.53 -6.92 -2.44
N GLY A 252 -35.10 -8.09 -2.12
CA GLY A 252 -36.55 -8.30 -2.05
C GLY A 252 -37.27 -7.36 -1.08
N ARG A 253 -36.60 -6.84 -0.05
CA ARG A 253 -37.18 -5.89 0.92
C ARG A 253 -37.49 -4.51 0.32
N ILE A 254 -36.78 -4.13 -0.74
CA ILE A 254 -36.85 -2.81 -1.40
C ILE A 254 -37.26 -2.89 -2.88
N ALA A 255 -37.50 -4.09 -3.38
CA ALA A 255 -37.90 -4.34 -4.76
C ALA A 255 -39.43 -4.42 -4.93
N VAL A 256 -39.89 -4.19 -6.15
CA VAL A 256 -41.26 -4.49 -6.55
C VAL A 256 -41.49 -6.00 -6.39
N THR A 257 -42.58 -6.38 -5.72
CA THR A 257 -42.94 -7.79 -5.48
C THR A 257 -42.92 -8.59 -6.78
N GLY A 258 -42.22 -9.73 -6.79
CA GLY A 258 -42.08 -10.60 -7.96
C GLY A 258 -41.07 -10.14 -9.01
N SER A 259 -40.40 -9.00 -8.83
CA SER A 259 -39.40 -8.50 -9.79
C SER A 259 -38.00 -9.08 -9.60
N VAL A 260 -37.71 -9.71 -8.45
CA VAL A 260 -36.40 -10.28 -8.14
C VAL A 260 -36.12 -11.48 -9.05
N LYS A 261 -35.04 -11.41 -9.82
CA LYS A 261 -34.60 -12.44 -10.79
C LYS A 261 -33.13 -12.74 -10.60
N VAL A 262 -32.73 -13.93 -11.06
CA VAL A 262 -31.33 -14.35 -11.12
C VAL A 262 -31.00 -14.71 -12.57
N PRO A 263 -30.75 -13.71 -13.44
CA PRO A 263 -30.55 -13.95 -14.88
C PRO A 263 -29.34 -14.83 -15.20
N ALA A 264 -28.35 -14.88 -14.29
CA ALA A 264 -27.15 -15.67 -14.48
C ALA A 264 -26.67 -16.26 -13.15
N LEU A 265 -26.31 -17.54 -13.17
CA LEU A 265 -25.79 -18.29 -12.04
C LEU A 265 -24.47 -18.97 -12.43
N PHE A 266 -23.49 -18.90 -11.53
CA PHE A 266 -22.22 -19.62 -11.65
C PHE A 266 -21.42 -19.27 -12.92
N GLU A 267 -21.51 -18.02 -13.40
CA GLU A 267 -20.72 -17.54 -14.51
C GLU A 267 -19.25 -17.36 -14.09
N VAL A 268 -18.34 -18.06 -14.78
CA VAL A 268 -16.91 -17.95 -14.51
C VAL A 268 -16.26 -17.00 -15.50
N THR A 269 -15.79 -15.86 -14.99
CA THR A 269 -15.08 -14.83 -15.77
C THR A 269 -13.62 -14.78 -15.34
N ARG A 270 -12.72 -14.51 -16.28
CA ARG A 270 -11.30 -14.31 -15.99
C ARG A 270 -11.03 -12.86 -15.55
N TYR A 271 -10.31 -12.70 -14.45
CA TYR A 271 -9.75 -11.44 -13.99
C TYR A 271 -8.23 -11.58 -13.84
N SER A 272 -7.46 -11.07 -14.82
CA SER A 272 -6.00 -11.14 -14.85
C SER A 272 -5.47 -12.58 -14.65
N SER A 273 -4.93 -12.90 -13.48
CA SER A 273 -4.31 -14.20 -13.12
C SER A 273 -5.27 -15.20 -12.46
N VAL A 274 -6.55 -14.85 -12.29
CA VAL A 274 -7.56 -15.73 -11.66
C VAL A 274 -8.82 -15.89 -12.51
N LEU A 275 -9.49 -17.01 -12.35
CA LEU A 275 -10.87 -17.26 -12.78
C LEU A 275 -11.77 -17.06 -11.57
N GLN A 276 -12.84 -16.27 -11.73
CA GLN A 276 -13.76 -15.92 -10.66
C GLN A 276 -15.17 -16.33 -11.06
N MET A 277 -15.84 -17.07 -10.18
CA MET A 277 -17.25 -17.38 -10.34
C MET A 277 -18.11 -16.26 -9.75
N THR A 278 -19.13 -15.86 -10.51
CA THR A 278 -20.08 -14.79 -10.19
C THR A 278 -21.50 -15.24 -10.49
N SER A 279 -22.47 -14.68 -9.77
CA SER A 279 -23.89 -14.80 -10.08
C SER A 279 -24.48 -13.41 -10.13
N THR A 280 -25.61 -13.21 -10.83
CA THR A 280 -26.23 -11.89 -10.98
C THR A 280 -27.63 -11.93 -10.40
N VAL A 281 -27.93 -11.02 -9.46
CA VAL A 281 -29.27 -10.80 -8.90
C VAL A 281 -29.76 -9.43 -9.36
N GLN A 282 -30.97 -9.39 -9.92
CA GLN A 282 -31.59 -8.17 -10.41
C GLN A 282 -32.99 -7.99 -9.85
N ALA A 283 -33.41 -6.74 -9.63
CA ALA A 283 -34.78 -6.43 -9.27
C ALA A 283 -35.15 -4.99 -9.64
N ARG A 284 -36.45 -4.73 -9.80
CA ARG A 284 -36.94 -3.36 -10.00
C ARG A 284 -37.10 -2.68 -8.64
N LEU A 285 -36.48 -1.53 -8.44
CA LEU A 285 -36.63 -0.73 -7.23
C LEU A 285 -38.08 -0.23 -7.11
N ARG A 286 -38.64 -0.21 -5.89
CA ARG A 286 -39.96 0.41 -5.67
C ARG A 286 -39.87 1.93 -5.83
N ALA A 287 -40.94 2.54 -6.33
CA ALA A 287 -41.01 3.98 -6.51
C ALA A 287 -40.95 4.79 -5.19
N ASP A 288 -41.30 4.15 -4.06
CA ASP A 288 -41.27 4.74 -2.71
C ASP A 288 -39.95 4.47 -1.96
N ALA A 289 -38.98 3.80 -2.60
CA ALA A 289 -37.71 3.50 -1.95
C ALA A 289 -36.86 4.76 -1.77
N THR A 290 -36.19 4.84 -0.62
CA THR A 290 -35.25 5.92 -0.29
C THR A 290 -33.84 5.36 -0.20
N LEU A 291 -32.82 6.23 -0.33
CA LEU A 291 -31.42 5.83 -0.09
C LEU A 291 -31.25 5.20 1.29
N SER A 292 -31.88 5.77 2.32
CA SER A 292 -31.90 5.21 3.67
C SER A 292 -32.44 3.77 3.69
N GLY A 293 -33.58 3.52 3.03
CA GLY A 293 -34.16 2.19 2.91
C GLY A 293 -33.26 1.20 2.16
N ILE A 294 -32.53 1.66 1.14
CA ILE A 294 -31.56 0.84 0.40
C ILE A 294 -30.39 0.45 1.30
N PHE A 295 -29.76 1.39 1.99
CA PHE A 295 -28.67 1.08 2.93
C PHE A 295 -29.12 0.18 4.07
N GLN A 296 -30.28 0.46 4.67
CA GLN A 296 -30.86 -0.35 5.74
C GLN A 296 -31.11 -1.81 5.30
N ALA A 297 -31.50 -2.01 4.04
CA ALA A 297 -31.73 -3.34 3.50
C ALA A 297 -30.43 -4.05 3.13
N LEU A 298 -29.48 -3.37 2.47
CA LEU A 298 -28.37 -4.05 1.81
C LEU A 298 -27.06 -4.03 2.60
N TYR A 299 -26.84 -3.06 3.48
CA TYR A 299 -25.54 -2.80 4.09
C TYR A 299 -25.34 -3.55 5.44
N PRO A 300 -24.12 -4.02 5.75
CA PRO A 300 -22.99 -4.19 4.85
C PRO A 300 -23.24 -5.38 3.91
N CYS A 301 -22.42 -5.51 2.87
CA CYS A 301 -22.62 -6.53 1.84
C CYS A 301 -22.66 -7.95 2.45
N GLY A 302 -23.63 -8.76 2.01
CA GLY A 302 -23.82 -10.12 2.53
C GLY A 302 -22.64 -11.06 2.25
N SER A 303 -21.94 -10.88 1.12
CA SER A 303 -20.82 -11.74 0.68
C SER A 303 -19.58 -11.66 1.59
N ILE A 304 -19.42 -10.56 2.33
CA ILE A 304 -18.27 -10.24 3.19
C ILE A 304 -18.60 -10.28 4.68
N THR A 305 -19.82 -10.69 5.04
CA THR A 305 -20.24 -10.94 6.41
C THR A 305 -20.49 -12.43 6.60
N GLY A 306 -21.70 -12.88 6.29
CA GLY A 306 -22.21 -14.22 6.51
C GLY A 306 -23.69 -14.18 6.93
N ALA A 307 -24.26 -15.34 7.25
CA ALA A 307 -25.69 -15.48 7.52
C ALA A 307 -25.94 -16.31 8.78
N PRO A 308 -26.85 -15.90 9.69
CA PRO A 308 -27.60 -14.62 9.70
C PRO A 308 -26.70 -13.39 9.93
N LYS A 309 -26.96 -12.29 9.21
CA LYS A 309 -26.07 -11.12 9.11
C LYS A 309 -25.69 -10.52 10.48
N ARG A 310 -26.68 -10.15 11.29
CA ARG A 310 -26.46 -9.53 12.61
C ARG A 310 -25.63 -10.42 13.55
N ARG A 311 -26.03 -11.68 13.73
CA ARG A 311 -25.31 -12.61 14.62
C ARG A 311 -23.88 -12.85 14.14
N THR A 312 -23.69 -12.97 12.84
CA THR A 312 -22.35 -13.12 12.26
C THR A 312 -21.47 -11.89 12.49
N MET A 313 -22.04 -10.68 12.42
CA MET A 313 -21.30 -9.46 12.72
C MET A 313 -20.92 -9.34 14.20
N GLU A 314 -21.73 -9.85 15.13
CA GLU A 314 -21.37 -9.94 16.56
C GLU A 314 -20.16 -10.87 16.76
N ILE A 315 -20.16 -12.03 16.10
CA ILE A 315 -19.04 -12.98 16.12
C ILE A 315 -17.77 -12.35 15.51
N ILE A 316 -17.90 -11.64 14.38
CA ILE A 316 -16.79 -10.90 13.77
C ILE A 316 -16.20 -9.87 14.73
N ALA A 317 -17.05 -9.08 15.39
CA ALA A 317 -16.61 -8.05 16.32
C ALA A 317 -15.88 -8.64 17.54
N GLU A 318 -16.26 -9.85 17.96
CA GLU A 318 -15.61 -10.60 19.02
C GLU A 318 -14.25 -11.20 18.60
N LEU A 319 -14.16 -11.77 17.40
CA LEU A 319 -13.01 -12.57 16.98
C LEU A 319 -11.91 -11.78 16.28
N GLU A 320 -12.25 -10.72 15.53
CA GLU A 320 -11.24 -9.92 14.84
C GLU A 320 -10.55 -8.97 15.83
N PRO A 321 -9.22 -8.81 15.79
CA PRO A 321 -8.49 -7.97 16.75
C PRO A 321 -8.65 -6.46 16.51
N ALA A 322 -9.15 -6.06 15.34
CA ALA A 322 -9.31 -4.66 14.96
C ALA A 322 -10.57 -4.43 14.10
N PRO A 323 -11.15 -3.22 14.09
CA PRO A 323 -12.20 -2.85 13.14
C PRO A 323 -11.73 -3.01 11.69
N ARG A 324 -12.66 -3.11 10.73
CA ARG A 324 -12.36 -3.24 9.30
C ARG A 324 -12.16 -1.89 8.61
N GLY A 325 -12.80 -0.83 9.10
CA GLY A 325 -12.75 0.47 8.46
C GLY A 325 -13.32 0.38 7.04
N ILE A 326 -12.62 0.97 6.06
CA ILE A 326 -13.08 0.91 4.67
C ILE A 326 -13.08 -0.51 4.07
N TYR A 327 -12.25 -1.42 4.58
CA TYR A 327 -12.19 -2.78 4.07
C TYR A 327 -13.53 -3.48 4.26
N THR A 328 -14.07 -4.05 3.18
CA THR A 328 -15.41 -4.68 3.15
C THR A 328 -16.58 -3.73 3.48
N GLY A 329 -16.33 -2.41 3.45
CA GLY A 329 -17.37 -1.38 3.48
C GLY A 329 -17.98 -1.12 2.11
N ALA A 330 -18.10 0.15 1.69
CA ALA A 330 -18.47 0.53 0.32
C ALA A 330 -17.73 1.78 -0.16
N ILE A 331 -17.35 1.79 -1.43
CA ILE A 331 -16.98 3.01 -2.17
C ILE A 331 -17.95 3.11 -3.34
N GLY A 332 -18.52 4.29 -3.59
CA GLY A 332 -19.44 4.41 -4.71
C GLY A 332 -19.80 5.83 -5.08
N TRP A 333 -20.35 5.99 -6.27
CA TRP A 333 -20.83 7.24 -6.81
C TRP A 333 -22.35 7.31 -6.83
N PHE A 334 -22.88 8.53 -6.74
CA PHE A 334 -24.28 8.87 -6.89
C PHE A 334 -24.41 10.04 -7.86
N ASP A 335 -25.30 9.89 -8.84
CA ASP A 335 -25.59 10.93 -9.82
C ASP A 335 -26.82 11.75 -9.43
N PRO A 336 -26.88 13.03 -9.85
CA PRO A 336 -28.11 13.80 -9.82
C PRO A 336 -29.28 13.00 -10.41
N PRO A 337 -30.44 12.96 -9.76
CA PRO A 337 -31.58 12.24 -10.29
C PRO A 337 -32.05 12.85 -11.62
N SER A 338 -32.43 11.99 -12.56
CA SER A 338 -33.22 12.45 -13.72
C SER A 338 -34.62 12.88 -13.26
N SER A 339 -35.26 13.80 -13.99
CA SER A 339 -36.51 14.50 -13.57
C SER A 339 -37.72 13.62 -13.22
N ALA A 340 -37.62 12.29 -13.35
CA ALA A 340 -38.68 11.33 -13.07
C ALA A 340 -38.42 10.39 -11.88
N GLN A 341 -37.25 10.42 -11.23
CA GLN A 341 -36.89 9.46 -10.17
C GLN A 341 -36.47 10.14 -8.86
N VAL A 342 -36.89 9.56 -7.71
CA VAL A 342 -36.51 10.04 -6.37
C VAL A 342 -35.07 9.67 -6.03
N VAL A 343 -34.62 8.49 -6.48
CA VAL A 343 -33.26 7.99 -6.30
C VAL A 343 -32.57 8.01 -7.67
N GLY A 344 -31.47 8.76 -7.77
CA GLY A 344 -30.63 8.79 -8.97
C GLY A 344 -29.89 7.47 -9.22
N ASP A 345 -29.20 7.39 -10.35
CA ASP A 345 -28.32 6.26 -10.63
C ASP A 345 -27.14 6.28 -9.66
N PHE A 346 -26.74 5.09 -9.20
CA PHE A 346 -25.58 4.94 -8.31
C PHE A 346 -24.92 3.59 -8.50
N CYS A 347 -23.65 3.51 -8.12
CA CYS A 347 -22.91 2.25 -8.10
C CYS A 347 -21.98 2.24 -6.89
N MET A 348 -22.02 1.15 -6.13
CA MET A 348 -21.13 0.90 -5.02
C MET A 348 -20.38 -0.41 -5.24
N SER A 349 -19.08 -0.41 -4.93
CA SER A 349 -18.23 -1.60 -4.89
C SER A 349 -17.93 -2.00 -3.46
N VAL A 350 -17.52 -3.26 -3.26
CA VAL A 350 -17.01 -3.74 -1.98
C VAL A 350 -15.50 -3.49 -1.94
N PRO A 351 -14.95 -2.64 -1.04
CA PRO A 351 -13.52 -2.34 -1.02
C PRO A 351 -12.71 -3.53 -0.52
N ILE A 352 -12.31 -4.37 -1.45
CA ILE A 352 -11.33 -5.45 -1.29
C ILE A 352 -10.14 -5.15 -2.21
N ARG A 353 -8.94 -5.58 -1.81
CA ARG A 353 -7.68 -5.15 -2.47
C ARG A 353 -7.57 -3.61 -2.47
N THR A 354 -7.84 -3.02 -1.30
CA THR A 354 -7.90 -1.58 -1.10
C THR A 354 -6.89 -1.16 -0.04
N LEU A 355 -5.99 -0.24 -0.40
CA LEU A 355 -5.06 0.39 0.53
C LEU A 355 -5.71 1.66 1.06
N ALA A 356 -5.86 1.74 2.38
CA ALA A 356 -6.21 2.97 3.08
C ALA A 356 -4.93 3.61 3.60
N LEU A 357 -4.57 4.78 3.07
CA LEU A 357 -3.37 5.53 3.42
C LEU A 357 -3.75 6.72 4.30
N GLN A 358 -3.09 6.83 5.44
CA GLN A 358 -3.14 8.01 6.28
C GLN A 358 -2.48 9.21 5.58
N PRO A 359 -2.73 10.45 6.06
CA PRO A 359 -1.97 11.62 5.63
C PRO A 359 -0.47 11.39 5.72
N ALA A 360 0.29 12.03 4.83
CA ALA A 360 1.74 11.93 4.86
C ALA A 360 2.29 12.46 6.19
N GLY A 361 3.16 11.69 6.82
CA GLY A 361 3.95 12.14 7.96
C GLY A 361 4.94 13.23 7.55
N SER A 362 5.63 13.81 8.53
CA SER A 362 6.70 14.80 8.30
C SER A 362 7.86 14.22 7.48
N ASP A 363 7.98 12.90 7.43
CA ASP A 363 8.95 12.15 6.62
C ASP A 363 8.50 11.90 5.17
N GLY A 364 7.29 12.34 4.81
CA GLY A 364 6.68 12.10 3.50
C GLY A 364 6.14 10.67 3.33
N MET A 365 6.32 9.80 4.31
CA MET A 365 5.77 8.44 4.31
C MET A 365 4.32 8.45 4.76
N ARG A 366 3.53 7.51 4.25
CA ARG A 366 2.14 7.30 4.67
C ARG A 366 2.04 5.95 5.36
N ARG A 367 1.42 5.90 6.53
CA ARG A 367 1.02 4.62 7.12
C ARG A 367 -0.19 4.09 6.37
N GLY A 368 -0.12 2.84 5.95
CA GLY A 368 -1.15 2.18 5.18
C GLY A 368 -1.71 0.96 5.88
N GLU A 369 -2.97 0.65 5.59
CA GLU A 369 -3.62 -0.59 5.99
C GLU A 369 -4.39 -1.21 4.82
N MET A 370 -4.36 -2.54 4.72
CA MET A 370 -5.17 -3.31 3.78
C MET A 370 -5.72 -4.53 4.49
N GLY A 371 -7.02 -4.79 4.37
CA GLY A 371 -7.64 -5.99 4.90
C GLY A 371 -7.48 -7.21 3.99
N VAL A 372 -7.42 -8.37 4.61
CA VAL A 372 -7.41 -9.69 3.96
C VAL A 372 -8.32 -10.62 4.76
N GLY A 373 -8.99 -11.57 4.11
CA GLY A 373 -9.85 -12.52 4.79
C GLY A 373 -10.31 -13.70 3.97
N ALA A 374 -11.02 -14.58 4.65
CA ALA A 374 -11.53 -15.85 4.16
C ALA A 374 -12.96 -16.10 4.65
N GLY A 375 -13.78 -16.71 3.80
CA GLY A 375 -15.14 -17.10 4.16
C GLY A 375 -15.13 -18.48 4.78
N ILE A 376 -15.25 -18.55 6.10
CA ILE A 376 -15.16 -19.80 6.85
C ILE A 376 -16.53 -20.47 6.90
N VAL A 377 -16.58 -21.72 6.47
CA VAL A 377 -17.73 -22.64 6.59
C VAL A 377 -17.33 -23.84 7.45
N LEU A 378 -18.27 -24.75 7.74
CA LEU A 378 -18.01 -25.92 8.60
C LEU A 378 -16.86 -26.81 8.09
N ASP A 379 -16.73 -26.93 6.76
CA ASP A 379 -15.73 -27.78 6.10
C ASP A 379 -14.42 -27.03 5.77
N SER A 380 -14.22 -25.83 6.34
CA SER A 380 -12.99 -25.05 6.12
C SER A 380 -11.80 -25.65 6.89
N ASP A 381 -10.66 -25.83 6.23
CA ASP A 381 -9.41 -26.22 6.89
C ASP A 381 -8.59 -24.97 7.27
N PRO A 382 -8.12 -24.83 8.53
CA PRO A 382 -7.39 -23.63 8.95
C PRO A 382 -6.12 -23.32 8.14
N HIS A 383 -5.38 -24.35 7.71
CA HIS A 383 -4.15 -24.15 6.95
C HIS A 383 -4.44 -23.73 5.51
N GLU A 384 -5.43 -24.34 4.87
CA GLU A 384 -5.87 -23.99 3.51
C GLU A 384 -6.41 -22.55 3.46
N GLU A 385 -7.28 -22.17 4.40
CA GLU A 385 -7.87 -20.83 4.45
C GLU A 385 -6.82 -19.74 4.73
N PHE A 386 -5.84 -20.04 5.60
CA PHE A 386 -4.72 -19.13 5.82
C PHE A 386 -3.84 -19.00 4.57
N ALA A 387 -3.57 -20.10 3.86
CA ALA A 387 -2.84 -20.08 2.61
C ALA A 387 -3.59 -19.28 1.52
N GLU A 388 -4.91 -19.38 1.46
CA GLU A 388 -5.74 -18.55 0.58
C GLU A 388 -5.64 -17.06 0.93
N CYS A 389 -5.68 -16.72 2.23
CA CYS A 389 -5.44 -15.35 2.67
C CYS A 389 -4.06 -14.84 2.24
N GLN A 390 -3.00 -15.66 2.35
CA GLN A 390 -1.67 -15.27 1.88
C GLN A 390 -1.63 -15.09 0.36
N LEU A 391 -2.36 -15.90 -0.41
CA LEU A 391 -2.51 -15.71 -1.85
C LEU A 391 -3.21 -14.38 -2.18
N LYS A 392 -4.27 -14.02 -1.45
CA LYS A 392 -4.94 -12.70 -1.59
C LYS A 392 -4.01 -11.56 -1.18
N ALA A 393 -3.19 -11.74 -0.13
CA ALA A 393 -2.21 -10.78 0.34
C ALA A 393 -1.10 -10.47 -0.69
N ARG A 394 -0.80 -11.39 -1.62
CA ARG A 394 0.17 -11.18 -2.72
C ARG A 394 -0.18 -10.02 -3.65
N PHE A 395 -1.40 -9.51 -3.60
CA PHE A 395 -1.74 -8.23 -4.21
C PHE A 395 -0.81 -7.11 -3.70
N LEU A 396 -0.61 -7.03 -2.38
CA LEU A 396 0.29 -6.06 -1.73
C LEU A 396 1.71 -6.60 -1.55
N THR A 397 1.86 -7.81 -1.00
CA THR A 397 3.20 -8.35 -0.63
C THR A 397 4.05 -8.73 -1.84
N GLY A 398 3.41 -8.98 -2.98
CA GLY A 398 4.11 -9.23 -4.23
C GLY A 398 4.36 -7.97 -5.05
N LEU A 399 3.97 -6.77 -4.58
CA LEU A 399 4.27 -5.52 -5.27
C LEU A 399 5.77 -5.27 -5.22
N THR A 400 6.38 -5.23 -6.39
CA THR A 400 7.82 -5.01 -6.49
C THR A 400 8.18 -3.55 -6.24
N ASN A 401 9.40 -3.26 -5.79
CA ASN A 401 10.00 -1.96 -5.63
C ASN A 401 11.02 -1.77 -6.77
N GLU A 402 10.92 -0.67 -7.51
CA GLU A 402 11.68 -0.40 -8.74
C GLU A 402 13.04 0.25 -8.45
N PHE A 403 13.84 -0.38 -7.60
CA PHE A 403 15.21 0.01 -7.31
C PHE A 403 16.04 -1.19 -6.84
N GLU A 404 17.36 -1.04 -6.82
CA GLU A 404 18.28 -2.03 -6.29
C GLU A 404 18.77 -1.61 -4.90
N LEU A 405 19.03 -2.59 -4.03
CA LEU A 405 19.83 -2.36 -2.83
C LEU A 405 21.28 -2.67 -3.15
N PHE A 406 22.23 -1.97 -2.53
CA PHE A 406 23.63 -2.25 -2.80
C PHE A 406 24.57 -1.93 -1.65
N GLU A 407 25.73 -2.56 -1.71
CA GLU A 407 26.87 -2.29 -0.88
C GLU A 407 28.10 -1.93 -1.70
N THR A 408 29.03 -1.18 -1.08
CA THR A 408 30.32 -0.84 -1.69
C THR A 408 31.39 -1.04 -0.66
N LEU A 409 32.27 -2.00 -0.92
CA LEU A 409 33.22 -2.56 0.00
C LEU A 409 34.64 -2.32 -0.50
N HIS A 410 35.55 -2.16 0.45
CA HIS A 410 36.97 -2.36 0.21
C HIS A 410 37.26 -3.86 0.26
N ALA A 411 37.89 -4.40 -0.77
CA ALA A 411 38.19 -5.82 -0.86
C ALA A 411 39.62 -6.07 -1.35
N SER A 412 40.20 -7.19 -0.94
CA SER A 412 41.40 -7.78 -1.54
C SER A 412 41.22 -9.30 -1.63
N ARG A 413 42.07 -9.97 -2.40
CA ARG A 413 42.06 -11.43 -2.46
C ARG A 413 42.42 -12.05 -1.10
N ASP A 414 43.47 -11.54 -0.46
CA ASP A 414 44.09 -12.14 0.73
C ASP A 414 43.30 -11.89 2.02
N HIS A 415 42.59 -10.75 2.11
CA HIS A 415 41.88 -10.34 3.33
C HIS A 415 40.35 -10.31 3.16
N GLY A 416 39.86 -10.64 1.96
CA GLY A 416 38.43 -10.58 1.66
C GLY A 416 37.87 -9.16 1.73
N CYS A 417 36.60 -9.05 2.13
CA CYS A 417 35.90 -7.78 2.23
C CYS A 417 36.03 -7.16 3.63
N ARG A 418 36.48 -5.91 3.72
CA ARG A 418 36.51 -5.17 4.98
C ARG A 418 35.10 -4.94 5.51
N LEU A 419 34.89 -5.18 6.82
CA LEU A 419 33.60 -5.01 7.52
C LEU A 419 32.45 -5.80 6.88
N GLN A 420 32.74 -6.96 6.27
CA GLN A 420 31.77 -7.77 5.51
C GLN A 420 30.46 -7.99 6.27
N GLU A 421 30.52 -8.49 7.51
CA GLU A 421 29.31 -8.81 8.29
C GLU A 421 28.44 -7.57 8.57
N HIS A 422 29.05 -6.40 8.74
CA HIS A 422 28.29 -5.15 8.93
C HIS A 422 27.58 -4.72 7.64
N HIS A 423 28.23 -4.93 6.47
CA HIS A 423 27.60 -4.69 5.18
C HIS A 423 26.41 -5.63 4.94
N LEU A 424 26.60 -6.94 5.17
CA LEU A 424 25.55 -7.92 4.97
C LEU A 424 24.39 -7.74 5.96
N ALA A 425 24.67 -7.37 7.22
CA ALA A 425 23.63 -7.05 8.20
C ALA A 425 22.78 -5.85 7.78
N ARG A 426 23.40 -4.76 7.30
CA ARG A 426 22.67 -3.58 6.81
C ARG A 426 21.84 -3.89 5.56
N LEU A 427 22.41 -4.66 4.63
CA LEU A 427 21.72 -5.10 3.43
C LEU A 427 20.50 -5.98 3.80
N ALA A 428 20.69 -6.97 4.68
CA ALA A 428 19.62 -7.83 5.17
C ALA A 428 18.50 -7.05 5.87
N ALA A 429 18.83 -6.06 6.70
CA ALA A 429 17.84 -5.19 7.34
C ALA A 429 17.01 -4.41 6.31
N SER A 430 17.65 -3.90 5.26
CA SER A 430 16.96 -3.23 4.15
C SER A 430 16.09 -4.20 3.34
N CYS A 431 16.56 -5.44 3.14
CA CYS A 431 15.77 -6.47 2.46
C CYS A 431 14.50 -6.82 3.24
N ALA A 432 14.62 -7.02 4.55
CA ALA A 432 13.48 -7.31 5.42
C ALA A 432 12.47 -6.16 5.47
N TYR A 433 12.95 -4.91 5.34
CA TYR A 433 12.08 -3.74 5.29
C TYR A 433 11.34 -3.62 3.96
N PHE A 434 12.04 -3.72 2.82
CA PHE A 434 11.44 -3.55 1.48
C PHE A 434 10.86 -4.84 0.87
N GLY A 435 10.95 -5.97 1.56
CA GLY A 435 10.50 -7.27 1.05
C GLY A 435 11.34 -7.79 -0.11
N PHE A 436 12.66 -7.59 -0.09
CA PHE A 436 13.57 -8.21 -1.06
C PHE A 436 13.85 -9.65 -0.64
N ALA A 437 13.94 -10.57 -1.60
CA ALA A 437 14.43 -11.90 -1.32
C ALA A 437 15.90 -11.83 -0.86
N TRP A 438 16.21 -12.53 0.23
CA TRP A 438 17.52 -12.48 0.87
C TRP A 438 18.02 -13.89 1.17
N ASP A 439 19.19 -14.22 0.61
CA ASP A 439 19.95 -15.43 0.92
C ASP A 439 21.34 -15.01 1.40
N ALA A 440 21.57 -15.13 2.70
CA ALA A 440 22.84 -14.78 3.32
C ALA A 440 23.98 -15.63 2.77
N ASN A 441 23.77 -16.93 2.54
CA ASN A 441 24.82 -17.84 2.06
C ASN A 441 25.22 -17.49 0.63
N ALA A 442 24.24 -17.20 -0.23
CA ALA A 442 24.51 -16.73 -1.59
C ALA A 442 25.29 -15.41 -1.60
N ALA A 443 24.97 -14.48 -0.70
CA ALA A 443 25.69 -13.21 -0.56
C ALA A 443 27.16 -13.41 -0.14
N HIS A 444 27.42 -14.30 0.83
CA HIS A 444 28.79 -14.65 1.23
C HIS A 444 29.57 -15.28 0.07
N ALA A 445 28.97 -16.26 -0.61
CA ALA A 445 29.59 -16.93 -1.74
C ALA A 445 29.92 -15.96 -2.89
N ALA A 446 29.02 -15.02 -3.19
CA ALA A 446 29.24 -14.00 -4.22
C ALA A 446 30.44 -13.10 -3.89
N LEU A 447 30.58 -12.64 -2.64
CA LEU A 447 31.71 -11.83 -2.20
C LEU A 447 33.03 -12.62 -2.25
N GLN A 448 33.04 -13.86 -1.77
CA GLN A 448 34.21 -14.73 -1.81
C GLN A 448 34.68 -14.99 -3.24
N ALA A 449 33.76 -15.34 -4.14
CA ALA A 449 34.06 -15.56 -5.54
C ALA A 449 34.62 -14.30 -6.21
N ALA A 450 34.05 -13.12 -5.92
CA ALA A 450 34.53 -11.86 -6.45
C ALA A 450 35.95 -11.52 -5.98
N CYS A 451 36.30 -11.81 -4.72
CA CYS A 451 37.67 -11.65 -4.21
C CYS A 451 38.65 -12.64 -4.84
N ALA A 452 38.27 -13.91 -4.93
CA ALA A 452 39.12 -14.96 -5.49
C ALA A 452 39.49 -14.75 -6.97
N ALA A 453 38.66 -14.02 -7.72
CA ALA A 453 38.86 -13.72 -9.14
C ALA A 453 39.82 -12.55 -9.41
N ARG A 454 40.48 -11.98 -8.39
CA ARG A 454 41.38 -10.82 -8.51
C ARG A 454 42.85 -11.20 -8.25
N PRO A 455 43.81 -10.40 -8.76
CA PRO A 455 45.23 -10.58 -8.44
C PRO A 455 45.53 -10.43 -6.95
N ASP A 456 46.61 -11.06 -6.51
CA ASP A 456 47.11 -10.98 -5.13
C ASP A 456 47.54 -9.55 -4.78
N ASP A 457 47.40 -9.17 -3.51
CA ASP A 457 47.93 -7.93 -2.92
C ASP A 457 47.50 -6.58 -3.55
N VAL A 458 46.46 -6.58 -4.40
CA VAL A 458 45.89 -5.33 -4.95
C VAL A 458 44.50 -5.06 -4.36
N PRO A 459 44.32 -4.05 -3.50
CA PRO A 459 43.01 -3.67 -3.01
C PRO A 459 42.16 -3.06 -4.13
N PHE A 460 40.87 -3.38 -4.13
CA PHE A 460 39.93 -2.92 -5.14
C PHE A 460 38.59 -2.52 -4.51
N ARG A 461 37.83 -1.72 -5.25
CA ARG A 461 36.43 -1.41 -4.92
C ARG A 461 35.56 -2.57 -5.39
N LEU A 462 34.79 -3.15 -4.49
CA LEU A 462 33.77 -4.15 -4.83
C LEU A 462 32.37 -3.58 -4.57
N ARG A 463 31.50 -3.59 -5.57
CA ARG A 463 30.07 -3.31 -5.43
C ARG A 463 29.31 -4.63 -5.44
N LEU A 464 28.46 -4.86 -4.44
CA LEU A 464 27.48 -5.94 -4.40
C LEU A 464 26.10 -5.29 -4.57
N ALA A 465 25.39 -5.59 -5.65
CA ALA A 465 24.03 -5.10 -5.87
C ALA A 465 23.03 -6.26 -5.80
N LEU A 466 21.86 -5.99 -5.27
CA LEU A 466 20.78 -6.94 -5.04
C LEU A 466 19.49 -6.39 -5.66
N ARG A 467 18.91 -7.18 -6.56
CA ARG A 467 17.56 -6.98 -7.10
C ARG A 467 16.53 -7.61 -6.18
N GLN A 468 15.28 -7.20 -6.34
CA GLN A 468 14.22 -7.62 -5.43
C GLN A 468 13.91 -9.11 -5.47
N ASP A 469 14.11 -9.76 -6.61
CA ASP A 469 13.97 -11.20 -6.79
C ASP A 469 15.07 -12.04 -6.10
N GLY A 470 16.06 -11.38 -5.49
CA GLY A 470 17.19 -12.03 -4.83
C GLY A 470 18.44 -12.14 -5.70
N GLN A 471 18.39 -11.69 -6.96
CA GLN A 471 19.54 -11.76 -7.85
C GLN A 471 20.65 -10.83 -7.37
N LEU A 472 21.81 -11.43 -7.06
CA LEU A 472 23.03 -10.73 -6.66
C LEU A 472 23.94 -10.52 -7.87
N THR A 473 24.52 -9.32 -7.97
CA THR A 473 25.56 -9.00 -8.96
C THR A 473 26.75 -8.33 -8.28
N THR A 474 27.95 -8.64 -8.77
CA THR A 474 29.20 -8.07 -8.25
C THR A 474 29.92 -7.29 -9.35
N GLN A 475 30.38 -6.09 -9.03
CA GLN A 475 31.19 -5.27 -9.93
C GLN A 475 32.45 -4.80 -9.20
N SER A 476 33.63 -5.12 -9.74
CA SER A 476 34.91 -4.64 -9.24
C SER A 476 35.39 -3.39 -10.00
N GLY A 477 36.09 -2.50 -9.33
CA GLY A 477 36.80 -1.37 -9.96
C GLY A 477 38.09 -1.03 -9.24
N VAL A 478 38.98 -0.32 -9.93
CA VAL A 478 40.27 0.13 -9.37
C VAL A 478 40.03 1.08 -8.19
N LEU A 479 40.83 0.93 -7.14
CA LEU A 479 40.82 1.81 -5.98
C LEU A 479 41.95 2.83 -6.08
N SER A 480 41.70 3.96 -6.77
CA SER A 480 42.71 5.01 -6.97
C SER A 480 43.19 5.61 -5.65
N ALA A 481 44.47 5.95 -5.49
CA ALA A 481 44.96 6.62 -4.29
C ALA A 481 44.24 7.97 -4.05
N LEU A 482 44.05 8.33 -2.78
CA LEU A 482 43.55 9.65 -2.37
C LEU A 482 44.70 10.48 -1.80
N PRO A 483 44.65 11.82 -1.89
CA PRO A 483 45.57 12.67 -1.14
C PRO A 483 45.37 12.47 0.37
N GLY A 484 46.39 12.78 1.17
CA GLY A 484 46.33 12.61 2.63
C GLY A 484 45.25 13.46 3.33
N THR A 485 44.74 14.50 2.67
CA THR A 485 43.58 15.29 3.11
C THR A 485 42.75 15.65 1.89
N VAL A 486 41.43 15.55 2.00
CA VAL A 486 40.48 15.85 0.91
C VAL A 486 39.73 17.15 1.14
N ASN A 487 39.31 17.81 0.06
CA ASN A 487 38.46 18.99 0.14
C ASN A 487 36.99 18.56 0.15
N VAL A 488 36.17 19.16 1.00
CA VAL A 488 34.70 19.00 0.99
C VAL A 488 34.04 20.35 0.84
N MET A 489 32.87 20.36 0.22
CA MET A 489 32.08 21.57 -0.05
C MET A 489 30.70 21.45 0.59
N LEU A 490 29.92 22.53 0.62
CA LEU A 490 28.52 22.46 1.03
C LEU A 490 27.62 22.31 -0.20
N ALA A 491 26.70 21.36 -0.14
CA ALA A 491 25.63 21.29 -1.13
C ALA A 491 24.73 22.53 -1.00
N PRO A 492 24.28 23.13 -2.12
CA PRO A 492 23.36 24.25 -2.10
C PRO A 492 21.95 23.85 -1.66
N ASP A 493 21.56 22.60 -1.95
CA ASP A 493 20.22 22.07 -1.66
C ASP A 493 20.14 21.45 -0.27
N THR A 494 18.95 21.52 0.33
CA THR A 494 18.65 20.85 1.61
C THR A 494 18.10 19.44 1.40
N THR A 495 18.41 18.55 2.35
CA THR A 495 17.79 17.22 2.45
C THR A 495 16.57 17.25 3.37
N ALA A 496 15.72 16.23 3.29
CA ALA A 496 14.62 16.05 4.23
C ALA A 496 15.01 14.98 5.26
N ALA A 497 15.05 15.32 6.54
CA ALA A 497 15.53 14.41 7.58
C ALA A 497 14.76 13.09 7.68
N GLY A 498 13.49 13.12 7.27
CA GLY A 498 12.62 11.96 7.23
C GLY A 498 12.71 11.12 5.94
N ASP A 499 13.43 11.57 4.91
CA ASP A 499 13.50 10.85 3.64
C ASP A 499 13.89 9.38 3.85
N LEU A 500 13.00 8.48 3.43
CA LEU A 500 13.15 7.05 3.61
C LEU A 500 14.46 6.54 3.01
N PHE A 501 14.85 7.03 1.82
CA PHE A 501 16.01 6.54 1.09
C PHE A 501 17.33 7.00 1.71
N LEU A 502 17.32 7.94 2.65
CA LEU A 502 18.49 8.22 3.48
C LEU A 502 18.84 7.05 4.39
N ARG A 503 17.86 6.26 4.85
CA ARG A 503 18.10 5.17 5.81
C ARG A 503 18.59 3.88 5.14
N HIS A 504 18.55 3.81 3.82
CA HIS A 504 18.81 2.60 3.05
C HIS A 504 19.75 2.86 1.88
N LYS A 505 20.76 2.00 1.71
CA LYS A 505 21.69 2.11 0.58
C LYS A 505 21.06 1.50 -0.68
N SER A 506 20.24 2.30 -1.36
CA SER A 506 19.53 1.93 -2.59
C SER A 506 20.12 2.61 -3.82
N SER A 507 19.70 2.23 -5.02
CA SER A 507 20.02 2.92 -6.28
C SER A 507 19.33 4.28 -6.44
N VAL A 508 18.40 4.66 -5.55
CA VAL A 508 17.73 5.96 -5.54
C VAL A 508 18.68 7.01 -4.97
N ARG A 509 19.64 7.47 -5.79
CA ARG A 509 20.75 8.32 -5.35
C ARG A 509 21.10 9.48 -6.29
N ALA A 510 20.23 9.82 -7.23
CA ALA A 510 20.50 10.85 -8.25
C ALA A 510 21.04 12.17 -7.65
N ARG A 511 20.42 12.66 -6.55
CA ARG A 511 20.88 13.85 -5.81
C ARG A 511 22.30 13.70 -5.27
N TYR A 512 22.59 12.61 -4.58
CA TYR A 512 23.91 12.36 -4.00
C TYR A 512 24.97 12.18 -5.09
N ASP A 513 24.61 11.52 -6.19
CA ASP A 513 25.48 11.31 -7.33
C ASP A 513 25.81 12.62 -8.06
N ALA A 514 24.83 13.50 -8.21
CA ALA A 514 25.06 14.84 -8.74
C ALA A 514 26.01 15.64 -7.83
N ALA A 515 25.82 15.57 -6.51
CA ALA A 515 26.59 16.35 -5.54
C ALA A 515 28.07 15.94 -5.47
N TRP A 516 28.40 14.65 -5.39
CA TRP A 516 29.82 14.26 -5.37
C TRP A 516 30.51 14.47 -6.73
N ARG A 517 29.78 14.35 -7.85
CA ARG A 517 30.31 14.68 -9.18
C ARG A 517 30.56 16.18 -9.33
N ALA A 518 29.66 17.02 -8.83
CA ALA A 518 29.83 18.47 -8.79
C ALA A 518 31.03 18.87 -7.91
N ALA A 519 31.25 18.16 -6.80
CA ALA A 519 32.44 18.33 -5.96
C ALA A 519 33.71 18.01 -6.75
N GLU A 520 33.77 16.84 -7.40
CA GLU A 520 34.94 16.42 -8.19
C GLU A 520 35.27 17.38 -9.33
N ALA A 521 34.24 17.90 -10.02
CA ALA A 521 34.43 18.90 -11.08
C ALA A 521 35.09 20.21 -10.57
N GLN A 522 34.99 20.48 -9.26
CA GLN A 522 35.57 21.66 -8.61
C GLN A 522 36.81 21.31 -7.77
N GLY A 523 37.39 20.11 -7.95
CA GLY A 523 38.57 19.66 -7.19
C GLY A 523 38.28 19.25 -5.75
N GLY A 524 37.00 19.07 -5.39
CA GLY A 524 36.53 18.51 -4.13
C GLY A 524 36.37 16.98 -4.18
N PHE A 525 36.20 16.38 -3.00
CA PHE A 525 35.95 14.94 -2.84
C PHE A 525 34.48 14.63 -2.62
N ASP A 526 33.75 15.49 -1.91
CA ASP A 526 32.33 15.30 -1.60
C ASP A 526 31.67 16.65 -1.27
N MET A 527 30.34 16.69 -1.37
CA MET A 527 29.51 17.80 -0.89
C MET A 527 28.70 17.35 0.32
N LEU A 528 28.79 18.10 1.41
CA LEU A 528 28.06 17.88 2.65
C LEU A 528 26.70 18.56 2.61
N PHE A 529 25.66 17.85 3.05
CA PHE A 529 24.29 18.32 3.06
C PHE A 529 23.84 18.76 4.45
N PHE A 530 22.94 19.74 4.47
CA PHE A 530 22.15 20.11 5.63
C PHE A 530 20.69 19.75 5.37
N ASN A 531 19.97 19.31 6.40
CA ASN A 531 18.54 19.06 6.28
C ASN A 531 17.72 20.36 6.38
N GLU A 532 16.40 20.24 6.27
CA GLU A 532 15.44 21.35 6.35
C GLU A 532 15.47 22.11 7.68
N ARG A 533 16.04 21.49 8.74
CA ARG A 533 16.21 22.09 10.07
C ARG A 533 17.56 22.77 10.26
N GLY A 534 18.41 22.80 9.23
CA GLY A 534 19.75 23.38 9.33
C GLY A 534 20.75 22.51 10.11
N GLU A 535 20.50 21.21 10.19
CA GLU A 535 21.37 20.22 10.84
C GLU A 535 22.20 19.50 9.77
N LEU A 536 23.49 19.30 10.04
CA LEU A 536 24.39 18.56 9.18
C LEU A 536 23.92 17.10 9.06
N THR A 537 24.04 16.52 7.86
CA THR A 537 23.59 15.14 7.60
C THR A 537 24.78 14.26 7.21
N GLU A 538 25.02 14.10 5.92
CA GLU A 538 26.11 13.34 5.32
C GLU A 538 26.60 14.02 4.03
N GLY A 539 27.58 13.41 3.38
CA GLY A 539 27.99 13.75 2.02
C GLY A 539 27.33 12.87 0.96
N GLY A 540 27.58 13.16 -0.32
CA GLY A 540 27.12 12.35 -1.45
C GLY A 540 27.60 10.89 -1.41
N ARG A 541 28.76 10.63 -0.80
CA ARG A 541 29.34 9.28 -0.69
C ARG A 541 30.04 9.00 0.63
N SER A 542 29.83 9.82 1.65
CA SER A 542 30.53 9.70 2.95
C SER A 542 29.65 10.15 4.10
N ASN A 543 29.87 9.59 5.30
CA ASN A 543 29.40 10.20 6.54
C ASN A 543 30.47 11.16 7.08
N VAL A 544 30.09 12.08 7.96
CA VAL A 544 30.96 13.14 8.47
C VAL A 544 31.11 13.10 9.98
N PHE A 545 32.32 13.35 10.45
CA PHE A 545 32.70 13.59 11.83
C PHE A 545 33.38 14.96 11.93
N VAL A 546 33.09 15.69 12.99
CA VAL A 546 33.73 16.97 13.32
C VAL A 546 34.31 16.91 14.72
N GLN A 547 35.49 17.48 14.91
CA GLN A 547 36.09 17.61 16.23
C GLN A 547 35.69 18.97 16.82
N LEU A 548 35.12 18.93 18.02
CA LEU A 548 34.69 20.10 18.80
C LEU A 548 35.16 19.91 20.24
N ASP A 549 35.86 20.91 20.78
CA ASP A 549 36.37 20.89 22.15
C ASP A 549 37.19 19.61 22.44
N GLY A 550 38.01 19.19 21.48
CA GLY A 550 38.83 17.99 21.55
C GLY A 550 38.11 16.64 21.36
N ARG A 551 36.77 16.62 21.20
CA ARG A 551 35.98 15.37 21.05
C ARG A 551 35.37 15.23 19.65
N TRP A 552 35.21 14.00 19.16
CA TRP A 552 34.59 13.72 17.86
C TRP A 552 33.06 13.63 17.95
N HIS A 553 32.37 14.29 17.01
CA HIS A 553 30.92 14.30 16.90
C HIS A 553 30.49 13.94 15.48
N THR A 554 29.41 13.17 15.34
CA THR A 554 28.76 12.88 14.06
C THR A 554 27.25 13.11 14.17
N PRO A 555 26.54 13.53 13.10
CA PRO A 555 25.10 13.74 13.17
C PRO A 555 24.34 12.45 13.55
N PRO A 556 23.34 12.48 14.45
CA PRO A 556 22.50 11.33 14.77
C PRO A 556 21.61 10.95 13.58
N LEU A 557 21.19 9.67 13.48
CA LEU A 557 20.33 9.19 12.39
C LEU A 557 19.01 9.99 12.22
N SER A 558 18.53 10.63 13.29
CA SER A 558 17.37 11.53 13.26
C SER A 558 17.57 12.79 12.41
N CYS A 559 18.81 13.15 12.06
CA CYS A 559 19.11 14.22 11.11
C CYS A 559 18.85 13.81 9.65
N GLY A 560 18.63 12.51 9.37
CA GLY A 560 18.43 11.97 8.03
C GLY A 560 19.77 11.73 7.33
N LEU A 561 20.37 10.58 7.58
CA LEU A 561 21.58 10.13 6.92
C LEU A 561 21.64 8.61 6.87
N LEU A 562 22.47 8.09 5.97
CA LEU A 562 22.73 6.67 5.89
C LEU A 562 23.39 6.13 7.17
N PRO A 563 22.89 5.01 7.75
CA PRO A 563 23.59 4.28 8.79
C PRO A 563 24.84 3.62 8.19
N GLY A 564 25.90 4.43 8.03
CA GLY A 564 27.16 4.03 7.44
C GLY A 564 27.84 2.92 8.22
N VAL A 565 28.27 1.86 7.52
CA VAL A 565 29.05 0.76 8.12
C VAL A 565 30.34 1.28 8.77
N GLN A 566 31.07 2.18 8.09
CA GLN A 566 32.28 2.79 8.65
C GLN A 566 31.97 3.75 9.81
N ARG A 567 30.87 4.50 9.72
CA ARG A 567 30.39 5.37 10.80
C ARG A 567 30.09 4.58 12.06
N ALA A 568 29.39 3.45 11.93
CA ALA A 568 29.09 2.55 13.04
C ALA A 568 30.38 1.98 13.67
N ALA A 569 31.33 1.55 12.83
CA ALA A 569 32.63 1.06 13.31
C ALA A 569 33.42 2.13 14.09
N MET A 570 33.41 3.38 13.61
CA MET A 570 34.09 4.50 14.31
C MET A 570 33.39 4.91 15.61
N LEU A 571 32.05 4.88 15.66
CA LEU A 571 31.30 5.12 16.90
C LEU A 571 31.54 4.05 17.96
N ALA A 572 31.78 2.80 17.53
CA ALA A 572 32.06 1.69 18.42
C ALA A 572 33.52 1.63 18.90
N ASP A 573 34.44 2.32 18.20
CA ASP A 573 35.87 2.32 18.51
C ASP A 573 36.20 3.35 19.60
N PRO A 574 36.65 2.91 20.80
CA PRO A 574 37.00 3.81 21.90
C PRO A 574 38.12 4.81 21.54
N ALA A 575 38.99 4.48 20.56
CA ALA A 575 40.07 5.38 20.13
C ALA A 575 39.55 6.67 19.50
N TRP A 576 38.34 6.64 18.92
CA TRP A 576 37.68 7.84 18.37
C TRP A 576 36.97 8.66 19.44
N ASN A 577 36.59 8.07 20.59
CA ASN A 577 35.78 8.74 21.63
C ASN A 577 34.60 9.56 21.03
N ALA A 578 33.99 9.03 19.97
CA ALA A 578 33.00 9.75 19.18
C ALA A 578 31.60 9.61 19.79
N GLN A 579 30.75 10.62 19.59
CA GLN A 579 29.35 10.56 19.97
C GLN A 579 28.44 11.18 18.90
N GLU A 580 27.16 10.82 18.96
CA GLU A 580 26.15 11.44 18.10
C GLU A 580 25.76 12.82 18.67
N THR A 581 25.70 13.84 17.81
CA THR A 581 25.33 15.21 18.21
C THR A 581 24.76 15.95 17.01
N ILE A 582 23.68 16.73 17.22
CA ILE A 582 23.14 17.62 16.19
C ILE A 582 24.19 18.71 15.91
N ILE A 583 24.72 18.75 14.68
CA ILE A 583 25.77 19.68 14.26
C ILE A 583 25.16 20.77 13.39
N THR A 584 25.22 22.02 13.83
CA THR A 584 24.74 23.17 13.07
C THR A 584 25.82 23.73 12.13
N ARG A 585 25.43 24.62 11.22
CA ARG A 585 26.38 25.34 10.35
C ARG A 585 27.45 26.10 11.15
N ALA A 586 27.07 26.74 12.25
CA ALA A 586 28.00 27.45 13.12
C ALA A 586 28.99 26.50 13.81
N MET A 587 28.54 25.31 14.21
CA MET A 587 29.42 24.29 14.78
C MET A 587 30.41 23.75 13.74
N LEU A 588 29.95 23.48 12.51
CA LEU A 588 30.82 23.04 11.42
C LEU A 588 31.89 24.09 11.10
N ALA A 589 31.53 25.37 11.08
CA ALA A 589 32.46 26.47 10.78
C ALA A 589 33.59 26.64 11.81
N ARG A 590 33.36 26.23 13.07
CA ARG A 590 34.35 26.30 14.16
C ARG A 590 35.01 24.95 14.46
N ALA A 591 34.76 23.91 13.67
CA ALA A 591 35.31 22.58 13.90
C ALA A 591 36.85 22.62 13.86
N GLU A 592 37.50 22.02 14.85
CA GLU A 592 38.96 21.92 14.95
C GLU A 592 39.54 21.04 13.85
N ALA A 593 38.80 19.98 13.51
CA ALA A 593 39.11 19.05 12.44
C ALA A 593 37.82 18.46 11.85
N ILE A 594 37.88 18.06 10.58
CA ILE A 594 36.79 17.38 9.89
C ILE A 594 37.34 16.05 9.35
N VAL A 595 36.56 14.98 9.52
CA VAL A 595 36.82 13.68 8.91
C VAL A 595 35.59 13.26 8.13
N VAL A 596 35.78 12.83 6.89
CA VAL A 596 34.75 12.10 6.15
C VAL A 596 35.11 10.63 6.11
N CYS A 597 34.10 9.76 6.18
CA CYS A 597 34.33 8.33 6.23
C CYS A 597 33.36 7.55 5.35
N ASN A 598 33.85 6.46 4.77
CA ASN A 598 33.02 5.41 4.18
C ASN A 598 33.76 4.06 4.24
N ALA A 599 33.03 2.97 4.11
CA ALA A 599 33.62 1.63 4.26
C ALA A 599 34.59 1.24 3.13
N LEU A 600 34.61 2.00 2.04
CA LEU A 600 35.58 1.83 0.95
C LEU A 600 36.95 2.45 1.31
N ARG A 601 36.97 3.59 1.99
CA ARG A 601 38.20 4.36 2.23
C ARG A 601 38.63 4.46 3.69
N GLY A 602 37.77 4.09 4.64
CA GLY A 602 38.00 4.33 6.05
C GLY A 602 37.74 5.79 6.40
N ALA A 603 38.41 6.28 7.44
CA ALA A 603 38.41 7.69 7.81
C ALA A 603 39.42 8.48 6.96
N ILE A 604 38.99 9.62 6.42
CA ILE A 604 39.81 10.51 5.59
C ILE A 604 39.75 11.91 6.21
N PRO A 605 40.89 12.53 6.56
CA PRO A 605 40.93 13.93 6.96
C PRO A 605 40.37 14.83 5.86
N ALA A 606 39.54 15.79 6.22
CA ALA A 606 38.88 16.69 5.30
C ALA A 606 39.05 18.16 5.68
N LYS A 607 39.03 19.05 4.67
CA LYS A 607 38.97 20.50 4.83
C LYS A 607 37.74 21.04 4.12
N LEU A 608 36.96 21.87 4.81
CA LEU A 608 35.84 22.58 4.20
C LEU A 608 36.39 23.71 3.32
N VAL A 609 36.03 23.70 2.05
CA VAL A 609 36.35 24.76 1.09
C VAL A 609 35.05 25.51 0.78
N ILE A 610 35.09 26.83 0.92
CA ILE A 610 33.95 27.74 0.72
C ILE A 610 33.93 28.20 -0.72
#